data_AF-A0A1F8SGE0-F1
#
_entry.id   AF-A0A1F8SGE0-F1
#
_cell.length_a   1.000
_cell.length_b   1.000
_cell.length_c   1.000
_cell.angle_alpha   90.00
_cell.angle_beta   90.00
_cell.angle_gamma   90.00
#
_symmetry.space_group_name_H-M   'P 1'
#
loop_
_entity.id
_entity.type
_entity.pdbx_description
1 polymer ?
#
loop_
_entity_poly.entity_id
_entity_poly.type
_entity_poly.pdbx_seq_one_letter_code
_entity_poly.pdbx_strand_id
1 'polypeptide(L)'
;MPSGARILALEPVAEMRALLAAAAPSVALVEGAAESIPLPGASVDAVVVAQAFHWFDAIRALSEIHRVLRPGGRLLLAWNRRDESVPWVGAVGDLVHALEAGEPQVRDEAWRGALARSAMFEPFENAAFHHGQRLTHDGVLDRVASISYVAASAPSTRAEVLAAVTAILRSDPETAGRETVELPYDAEVMWAARRTIMAGDLGIVASVNLNGGGVPKPPALGTRILALGLEGDGHNEPEPVHGGPTAAVSLYAQEAIERVREDGHAAFPGAYGENLTLLGIDWAALRAGDRLALGDGGGEEVGDGGALIELTAYAGPCQTIAHWFAGRRIARISHKVHPEDARWYARVLREGPVAPGMAVRRIAVAVG
;
A
#
# COMPACT_ATOMS: atom_id res chain seq x y z
N MET A 1 -23.88 5.97 -17.30
CA MET A 1 -23.22 7.05 -18.08
C MET A 1 -21.82 6.56 -18.44
N PRO A 2 -21.40 6.55 -19.72
CA PRO A 2 -20.00 6.31 -20.06
C PRO A 2 -19.15 7.40 -19.41
N SER A 3 -18.07 7.02 -18.72
CA SER A 3 -17.24 7.95 -17.95
C SER A 3 -16.43 8.92 -18.81
N GLY A 4 -16.30 8.68 -20.12
CA GLY A 4 -15.39 9.42 -21.00
C GLY A 4 -13.90 9.16 -20.71
N ALA A 5 -13.58 8.29 -19.76
CA ALA A 5 -12.22 7.98 -19.38
C ALA A 5 -11.54 7.07 -20.41
N ARG A 6 -10.24 7.30 -20.63
CA ARG A 6 -9.37 6.33 -21.30
C ARG A 6 -8.92 5.29 -20.29
N ILE A 7 -9.33 4.05 -20.47
CA ILE A 7 -9.09 2.95 -19.51
C ILE A 7 -7.87 2.15 -19.94
N LEU A 8 -6.95 1.94 -18.99
CA LEU A 8 -5.89 0.94 -19.06
C LEU A 8 -6.22 -0.15 -18.04
N ALA A 9 -6.22 -1.41 -18.45
CA ALA A 9 -6.39 -2.53 -17.53
C ALA A 9 -5.05 -3.24 -17.30
N LEU A 10 -4.59 -3.20 -16.06
CA LEU A 10 -3.40 -3.89 -15.58
C LEU A 10 -3.78 -5.29 -15.14
N GLU A 11 -3.21 -6.32 -15.76
CA GLU A 11 -3.52 -7.72 -15.45
C GLU A 11 -2.26 -8.58 -15.61
N PRO A 12 -1.77 -9.25 -14.54
CA PRO A 12 -0.55 -10.04 -14.59
C PRO A 12 -0.71 -11.41 -15.27
N VAL A 13 -1.90 -12.00 -15.31
CA VAL A 13 -2.16 -13.35 -15.85
C VAL A 13 -2.53 -13.29 -17.34
N ALA A 14 -1.77 -13.99 -18.19
CA ALA A 14 -1.94 -13.94 -19.64
C ALA A 14 -3.31 -14.44 -20.11
N GLU A 15 -3.82 -15.49 -19.49
CA GLU A 15 -5.13 -16.08 -19.75
C GLU A 15 -6.25 -15.08 -19.42
N MET A 16 -6.12 -14.36 -18.29
CA MET A 16 -7.08 -13.32 -17.92
C MET A 16 -7.02 -12.11 -18.84
N ARG A 17 -5.82 -11.73 -19.31
CA ARG A 17 -5.67 -10.72 -20.37
C ARG A 17 -6.41 -11.13 -21.65
N ALA A 18 -6.32 -12.39 -22.07
CA ALA A 18 -7.02 -12.88 -23.26
C ALA A 18 -8.56 -12.81 -23.11
N LEU A 19 -9.08 -13.20 -21.93
CA LEU A 19 -10.51 -13.08 -21.63
C LEU A 19 -10.96 -11.62 -21.63
N LEU A 20 -10.17 -10.72 -21.04
CA LEU A 20 -10.48 -9.29 -20.98
C LEU A 20 -10.44 -8.65 -22.38
N ALA A 21 -9.50 -9.03 -23.24
CA ALA A 21 -9.43 -8.57 -24.63
C ALA A 21 -10.70 -8.92 -25.41
N ALA A 22 -11.26 -10.11 -25.18
CA ALA A 22 -12.49 -10.56 -25.81
C ALA A 22 -13.74 -9.84 -25.25
N ALA A 23 -13.79 -9.66 -23.92
CA ALA A 23 -14.93 -9.05 -23.24
C ALA A 23 -14.98 -7.51 -23.38
N ALA A 24 -13.83 -6.86 -23.51
CA ALA A 24 -13.68 -5.41 -23.54
C ALA A 24 -12.63 -4.97 -24.59
N PRO A 25 -12.89 -5.16 -25.90
CA PRO A 25 -11.90 -4.93 -26.95
C PRO A 25 -11.44 -3.47 -27.12
N SER A 26 -12.16 -2.51 -26.53
CA SER A 26 -11.81 -1.09 -26.53
C SER A 26 -10.89 -0.68 -25.36
N VAL A 27 -10.64 -1.57 -24.39
CA VAL A 27 -9.78 -1.31 -23.24
C VAL A 27 -8.35 -1.72 -23.58
N ALA A 28 -7.39 -0.81 -23.38
CA ALA A 28 -5.99 -1.13 -23.57
C ALA A 28 -5.48 -1.98 -22.41
N LEU A 29 -4.85 -3.12 -22.74
CA LEU A 29 -4.30 -4.05 -21.76
C LEU A 29 -2.83 -3.76 -21.49
N VAL A 30 -2.45 -3.89 -20.22
CA VAL A 30 -1.09 -3.71 -19.74
C VAL A 30 -0.71 -4.94 -18.92
N GLU A 31 0.36 -5.62 -19.31
CA GLU A 31 0.93 -6.70 -18.52
C GLU A 31 1.72 -6.13 -17.36
N GLY A 32 1.32 -6.45 -16.13
CA GLY A 32 2.06 -6.08 -14.93
C GLY A 32 1.28 -6.35 -13.66
N ALA A 33 1.94 -6.15 -12.53
CA ALA A 33 1.36 -6.32 -11.21
C ALA A 33 1.28 -4.97 -10.48
N ALA A 34 0.48 -4.88 -9.43
CA ALA A 34 0.33 -3.64 -8.66
C ALA A 34 1.65 -3.18 -8.03
N GLU A 35 2.55 -4.12 -7.74
CA GLU A 35 3.88 -3.91 -7.16
C GLU A 35 4.94 -3.48 -8.18
N SER A 36 4.61 -3.47 -9.47
CA SER A 36 5.48 -3.04 -10.57
C SER A 36 4.63 -2.66 -11.79
N ILE A 37 4.09 -1.45 -11.78
CA ILE A 37 3.20 -0.92 -12.82
C ILE A 37 4.07 -0.36 -13.96
N PRO A 38 4.00 -0.90 -15.19
CA PRO A 38 4.87 -0.51 -16.30
C PRO A 38 4.37 0.77 -16.99
N LEU A 39 4.08 1.79 -16.19
CA LEU A 39 3.70 3.12 -16.64
C LEU A 39 4.71 4.14 -16.12
N PRO A 40 4.96 5.25 -16.85
CA PRO A 40 5.79 6.35 -16.34
C PRO A 40 5.22 6.95 -15.05
N GLY A 41 6.07 7.62 -14.27
CA GLY A 41 5.61 8.43 -13.15
C GLY A 41 4.64 9.52 -13.61
N ALA A 42 3.69 9.91 -12.75
CA ALA A 42 2.71 10.96 -13.01
C ALA A 42 1.98 10.84 -14.37
N SER A 43 1.61 9.62 -14.77
CA SER A 43 1.04 9.32 -16.09
C SER A 43 -0.47 9.11 -16.10
N VAL A 44 -1.09 8.85 -14.94
CA VAL A 44 -2.53 8.59 -14.80
C VAL A 44 -3.21 9.52 -13.79
N ASP A 45 -4.47 9.84 -14.04
CA ASP A 45 -5.30 10.69 -13.18
C ASP A 45 -5.95 9.91 -12.03
N ALA A 46 -6.20 8.62 -12.25
CA ALA A 46 -6.79 7.74 -11.25
C ALA A 46 -6.27 6.30 -11.39
N VAL A 47 -6.18 5.61 -10.26
CA VAL A 47 -6.01 4.17 -10.18
C VAL A 47 -7.22 3.60 -9.46
N VAL A 48 -7.89 2.62 -10.10
CA VAL A 48 -9.04 1.92 -9.53
C VAL A 48 -8.65 0.47 -9.27
N VAL A 49 -8.79 0.04 -8.03
CA VAL A 49 -8.55 -1.34 -7.61
C VAL A 49 -9.88 -1.93 -7.17
N ALA A 50 -10.49 -2.74 -8.04
CA ALA A 50 -11.77 -3.39 -7.77
C ALA A 50 -11.54 -4.85 -7.35
N GLN A 51 -11.99 -5.21 -6.15
CA GLN A 51 -11.93 -6.58 -5.61
C GLN A 51 -10.53 -7.21 -5.57
N ALA A 52 -9.46 -6.40 -5.47
CA ALA A 52 -8.10 -6.92 -5.60
C ALA A 52 -7.08 -6.48 -4.53
N PHE A 53 -7.29 -5.35 -3.84
CA PHE A 53 -6.23 -4.76 -3.01
C PHE A 53 -5.74 -5.66 -1.86
N HIS A 54 -6.59 -6.55 -1.36
CA HIS A 54 -6.27 -7.52 -0.30
C HIS A 54 -5.26 -8.60 -0.74
N TRP A 55 -5.04 -8.77 -2.04
CA TRP A 55 -4.01 -9.67 -2.58
C TRP A 55 -2.64 -9.01 -2.74
N PHE A 56 -2.57 -7.69 -2.67
CA PHE A 56 -1.34 -6.96 -2.99
C PHE A 56 -0.36 -6.99 -1.83
N ASP A 57 0.93 -6.92 -2.14
CA ASP A 57 1.88 -6.33 -1.21
C ASP A 57 1.57 -4.84 -1.12
N ALA A 58 0.76 -4.48 -0.11
CA ALA A 58 0.20 -3.15 0.02
C ALA A 58 1.27 -2.04 0.03
N ILE A 59 2.48 -2.29 0.56
CA ILE A 59 3.52 -1.25 0.63
C ILE A 59 4.06 -0.97 -0.76
N ARG A 60 4.44 -2.04 -1.46
CA ARG A 60 4.98 -1.94 -2.81
C ARG A 60 3.93 -1.40 -3.76
N ALA A 61 2.69 -1.89 -3.66
CA ALA A 61 1.57 -1.43 -4.46
C ALA A 61 1.23 0.04 -4.19
N LEU A 62 1.08 0.48 -2.94
CA LEU A 62 0.80 1.90 -2.64
C LEU A 62 1.91 2.82 -3.13
N SER A 63 3.17 2.39 -2.99
CA SER A 63 4.32 3.14 -3.49
C SER A 63 4.31 3.23 -5.03
N GLU A 64 3.92 2.17 -5.72
CA GLU A 64 3.77 2.18 -7.19
C GLU A 64 2.60 3.02 -7.67
N ILE A 65 1.45 2.88 -7.01
CA ILE A 65 0.26 3.67 -7.29
C ILE A 65 0.56 5.15 -7.08
N HIS A 66 1.25 5.51 -6.01
CA HIS A 66 1.67 6.90 -5.77
C HIS A 66 2.57 7.42 -6.90
N ARG A 67 3.56 6.63 -7.33
CA ARG A 67 4.47 7.01 -8.44
C ARG A 67 3.72 7.30 -9.73
N VAL A 68 2.83 6.40 -10.16
CA VAL A 68 2.15 6.55 -11.47
C VAL A 68 1.05 7.62 -11.45
N LEU A 69 0.49 7.94 -10.29
CA LEU A 69 -0.51 8.99 -10.16
C LEU A 69 0.09 10.39 -10.35
N ARG A 70 -0.60 11.22 -11.13
CA ARG A 70 -0.30 12.66 -11.21
C ARG A 70 -0.47 13.33 -9.84
N PRO A 71 0.19 14.48 -9.59
CA PRO A 71 -0.18 15.34 -8.47
C PRO A 71 -1.68 15.60 -8.44
N GLY A 72 -2.33 15.33 -7.30
CA GLY A 72 -3.79 15.43 -7.14
C GLY A 72 -4.61 14.27 -7.76
N GLY A 73 -3.97 13.31 -8.43
CA GLY A 73 -4.61 12.09 -8.91
C GLY A 73 -5.12 11.22 -7.75
N ARG A 74 -6.05 10.31 -8.01
CA ARG A 74 -6.76 9.57 -6.93
C ARG A 74 -6.58 8.06 -7.00
N LEU A 75 -6.43 7.44 -5.84
CA LEU A 75 -6.60 5.99 -5.67
C LEU A 75 -8.05 5.73 -5.22
N LEU A 76 -8.73 4.82 -5.92
CA LEU A 76 -10.04 4.28 -5.57
C LEU A 76 -9.91 2.78 -5.29
N LEU A 77 -10.40 2.34 -4.15
CA LEU A 77 -10.53 0.93 -3.80
C LEU A 77 -12.02 0.60 -3.73
N ALA A 78 -12.44 -0.48 -4.39
CA ALA A 78 -13.85 -0.86 -4.45
C ALA A 78 -14.03 -2.35 -4.17
N TRP A 79 -14.97 -2.66 -3.29
CA TRP A 79 -15.42 -4.02 -3.00
C TRP A 79 -16.92 -4.10 -3.15
N ASN A 80 -17.38 -5.15 -3.78
CA ASN A 80 -18.79 -5.45 -3.95
C ASN A 80 -19.11 -6.75 -3.22
N ARG A 81 -19.59 -6.65 -1.98
CA ARG A 81 -19.86 -7.78 -1.09
C ARG A 81 -21.33 -8.13 -1.13
N ARG A 82 -21.67 -9.42 -1.04
CA ARG A 82 -23.07 -9.81 -0.85
C ARG A 82 -23.51 -9.31 0.53
N ASP A 83 -24.74 -8.83 0.62
CA ASP A 83 -25.34 -8.51 1.91
C ASP A 83 -25.82 -9.80 2.57
N GLU A 84 -24.93 -10.38 3.37
CA GLU A 84 -25.15 -11.62 4.10
C GLU A 84 -26.01 -11.42 5.37
N SER A 85 -26.48 -10.20 5.64
CA SER A 85 -27.50 -9.98 6.67
C SER A 85 -28.88 -10.52 6.25
N VAL A 86 -29.12 -10.69 4.94
CA VAL A 86 -30.31 -11.36 4.42
C VAL A 86 -30.21 -12.87 4.63
N PRO A 87 -31.19 -13.54 5.28
CA PRO A 87 -31.03 -14.91 5.78
C PRO A 87 -30.57 -15.95 4.75
N TRP A 88 -31.20 -15.98 3.57
CA TRP A 88 -30.82 -16.94 2.53
C TRP A 88 -29.45 -16.64 1.93
N VAL A 89 -29.06 -15.36 1.86
CA VAL A 89 -27.75 -14.94 1.36
C VAL A 89 -26.66 -15.32 2.36
N GLY A 90 -26.91 -15.09 3.65
CA GLY A 90 -26.02 -15.53 4.73
C GLY A 90 -25.83 -17.04 4.74
N ALA A 91 -26.91 -17.82 4.59
CA ALA A 91 -26.82 -19.28 4.50
C ALA A 91 -26.00 -19.76 3.29
N VAL A 92 -26.10 -19.08 2.14
CA VAL A 92 -25.22 -19.33 0.98
C VAL A 92 -23.78 -18.92 1.29
N GLY A 93 -23.57 -17.79 1.97
CA GLY A 93 -22.28 -17.32 2.45
C GLY A 93 -21.56 -18.37 3.29
N ASP A 94 -22.25 -18.94 4.29
CA ASP A 94 -21.70 -20.00 5.16
C ASP A 94 -21.19 -21.22 4.37
N LEU A 95 -21.94 -21.65 3.34
CA LEU A 95 -21.52 -22.76 2.47
C LEU A 95 -20.26 -22.44 1.68
N VAL A 96 -20.17 -21.22 1.12
CA VAL A 96 -19.02 -20.78 0.34
C VAL A 96 -17.80 -20.61 1.25
N HIS A 97 -17.97 -19.99 2.41
CA HIS A 97 -16.90 -19.75 3.38
C HIS A 97 -16.30 -21.04 3.91
N ALA A 98 -17.07 -22.11 4.03
CA ALA A 98 -16.58 -23.41 4.44
C ALA A 98 -15.56 -24.04 3.47
N LEU A 99 -15.49 -23.56 2.22
CA LEU A 99 -14.54 -24.04 1.21
C LEU A 99 -13.25 -23.21 1.15
N GLU A 100 -13.17 -22.12 1.91
CA GLU A 100 -12.01 -21.22 1.84
C GLU A 100 -10.75 -21.86 2.43
N ALA A 101 -9.67 -21.80 1.67
CA ALA A 101 -8.39 -22.43 1.99
C ALA A 101 -7.32 -21.41 2.40
N GLY A 102 -7.57 -20.63 3.47
CA GLY A 102 -6.55 -19.78 4.11
C GLY A 102 -5.97 -18.65 3.26
N GLU A 103 -6.62 -18.29 2.15
CA GLU A 103 -6.23 -17.16 1.32
C GLU A 103 -6.63 -15.81 1.97
N PRO A 104 -5.85 -14.72 1.79
CA PRO A 104 -6.22 -13.40 2.30
C PRO A 104 -7.57 -12.94 1.78
N GLN A 105 -8.45 -12.51 2.69
CA GLN A 105 -9.80 -12.08 2.35
C GLN A 105 -10.00 -10.58 2.55
N VAL A 106 -11.01 -10.04 1.87
CA VAL A 106 -11.52 -8.68 2.12
C VAL A 106 -11.86 -8.47 3.60
N ARG A 107 -12.37 -9.51 4.27
CA ARG A 107 -12.76 -9.46 5.69
C ARG A 107 -11.60 -9.47 6.67
N ASP A 108 -10.38 -9.78 6.24
CA ASP A 108 -9.25 -9.96 7.17
C ASP A 108 -8.72 -8.64 7.74
N GLU A 109 -9.26 -7.49 7.27
CA GLU A 109 -8.97 -6.10 7.67
C GLU A 109 -7.49 -5.66 7.66
N ALA A 110 -6.54 -6.58 7.50
CA ALA A 110 -5.10 -6.34 7.53
C ALA A 110 -4.68 -5.32 6.45
N TRP A 111 -5.38 -5.32 5.32
CA TRP A 111 -5.21 -4.35 4.24
C TRP A 111 -5.61 -2.93 4.65
N ARG A 112 -6.62 -2.75 5.53
CA ARG A 112 -6.98 -1.43 6.10
C ARG A 112 -5.86 -0.91 6.99
N GLY A 113 -5.29 -1.80 7.80
CA GLY A 113 -4.10 -1.49 8.58
C GLY A 113 -2.92 -1.07 7.71
N ALA A 114 -2.75 -1.67 6.53
CA ALA A 114 -1.70 -1.28 5.59
C ALA A 114 -1.88 0.12 5.01
N LEU A 115 -3.12 0.54 4.73
CA LEU A 115 -3.42 1.93 4.35
C LEU A 115 -3.04 2.91 5.46
N ALA A 116 -3.38 2.60 6.72
CA ALA A 116 -3.08 3.46 7.87
C ALA A 116 -1.57 3.59 8.16
N ARG A 117 -0.74 2.65 7.70
CA ARG A 117 0.73 2.68 7.86
C ARG A 117 1.46 3.52 6.81
N SER A 118 0.73 4.14 5.88
CA SER A 118 1.29 5.00 4.85
C SER A 118 0.63 6.37 4.85
N ALA A 119 1.43 7.41 4.77
CA ALA A 119 0.97 8.79 4.63
C ALA A 119 1.25 9.36 3.22
N MET A 120 1.46 8.48 2.22
CA MET A 120 1.63 8.86 0.81
C MET A 120 0.32 9.37 0.17
N PHE A 121 -0.81 9.07 0.78
CA PHE A 121 -2.13 9.53 0.35
C PHE A 121 -2.76 10.42 1.43
N GLU A 122 -3.69 11.28 1.02
CA GLU A 122 -4.57 11.97 1.95
C GLU A 122 -5.44 10.95 2.73
N PRO A 123 -6.05 11.35 3.87
CA PRO A 123 -6.98 10.47 4.58
C PRO A 123 -8.04 9.91 3.64
N PHE A 124 -8.23 8.59 3.68
CA PHE A 124 -9.23 7.95 2.84
C PHE A 124 -10.64 8.32 3.28
N GLU A 125 -11.42 8.82 2.33
CA GLU A 125 -12.87 8.90 2.44
C GLU A 125 -13.49 7.54 2.10
N ASN A 126 -14.69 7.27 2.60
CA ASN A 126 -15.42 6.04 2.30
C ASN A 126 -16.91 6.31 2.04
N ALA A 127 -17.51 5.42 1.26
CA ALA A 127 -18.95 5.38 1.02
C ALA A 127 -19.38 3.92 0.80
N ALA A 128 -20.61 3.60 1.19
CA ALA A 128 -21.24 2.32 0.92
C ALA A 128 -22.52 2.54 0.10
N PHE A 129 -22.75 1.70 -0.89
CA PHE A 129 -23.93 1.75 -1.75
C PHE A 129 -24.60 0.38 -1.77
N HIS A 130 -25.81 0.30 -1.20
CA HIS A 130 -26.67 -0.87 -1.35
C HIS A 130 -27.19 -0.95 -2.78
N HIS A 131 -27.09 -2.12 -3.40
CA HIS A 131 -27.76 -2.43 -4.66
C HIS A 131 -28.12 -3.92 -4.74
N GLY A 132 -29.07 -4.28 -5.60
CA GLY A 132 -29.51 -5.66 -5.76
C GLY A 132 -29.42 -6.12 -7.21
N GLN A 133 -28.97 -7.36 -7.42
CA GLN A 133 -29.06 -8.03 -8.71
C GLN A 133 -30.31 -8.89 -8.75
N ARG A 134 -31.20 -8.65 -9.72
CA ARG A 134 -32.36 -9.50 -9.95
C ARG A 134 -31.96 -10.69 -10.83
N LEU A 135 -32.05 -11.90 -10.27
CA LEU A 135 -31.56 -13.13 -10.89
C LEU A 135 -32.62 -14.23 -10.79
N THR A 136 -32.62 -15.17 -11.73
CA THR A 136 -33.31 -16.45 -11.55
C THR A 136 -32.54 -17.31 -10.53
N HIS A 137 -33.14 -18.41 -10.07
CA HIS A 137 -32.42 -19.39 -9.23
C HIS A 137 -31.16 -19.91 -9.93
N ASP A 138 -31.26 -20.23 -11.22
CA ASP A 138 -30.11 -20.64 -12.03
C ASP A 138 -29.04 -19.53 -12.09
N GLY A 139 -29.44 -18.26 -12.22
CA GLY A 139 -28.52 -17.13 -12.18
C GLY A 139 -27.78 -16.99 -10.85
N VAL A 140 -28.42 -17.32 -9.72
CA VAL A 140 -27.75 -17.38 -8.42
C VAL A 140 -26.75 -18.54 -8.37
N LEU A 141 -27.12 -19.71 -8.89
CA LEU A 141 -26.22 -20.86 -8.96
C LEU A 141 -25.00 -20.57 -9.83
N ASP A 142 -25.18 -19.90 -10.98
CA ASP A 142 -24.08 -19.47 -11.84
C ASP A 142 -23.14 -18.51 -11.11
N ARG A 143 -23.69 -17.56 -10.33
CA ARG A 143 -22.90 -16.65 -9.49
C ARG A 143 -22.08 -17.41 -8.46
N VAL A 144 -22.70 -18.34 -7.73
CA VAL A 144 -21.98 -19.16 -6.74
C VAL A 144 -20.91 -20.03 -7.40
N ALA A 145 -21.24 -20.65 -8.53
CA ALA A 145 -20.33 -21.52 -9.27
C ALA A 145 -19.10 -20.78 -9.83
N SER A 146 -19.20 -19.46 -10.03
CA SER A 146 -18.11 -18.61 -10.51
C SER A 146 -17.14 -18.14 -9.41
N ILE A 147 -17.48 -18.35 -8.13
CA ILE A 147 -16.59 -18.02 -7.01
C ILE A 147 -15.36 -18.92 -7.09
N SER A 148 -14.16 -18.34 -6.99
CA SER A 148 -12.88 -19.05 -7.16
C SER A 148 -12.79 -20.35 -6.36
N TYR A 149 -13.18 -20.34 -5.09
CA TYR A 149 -13.18 -21.52 -4.22
C TYR A 149 -14.09 -22.64 -4.74
N VAL A 150 -15.27 -22.28 -5.21
CA VAL A 150 -16.25 -23.23 -5.77
C VAL A 150 -15.79 -23.74 -7.12
N ALA A 151 -15.24 -22.84 -7.95
CA ALA A 151 -14.73 -23.17 -9.28
C ALA A 151 -13.50 -24.09 -9.23
N ALA A 152 -12.60 -23.88 -8.25
CA ALA A 152 -11.39 -24.66 -8.03
C ALA A 152 -11.62 -25.96 -7.23
N SER A 153 -12.79 -26.11 -6.59
CA SER A 153 -13.15 -27.30 -5.82
C SER A 153 -13.28 -28.56 -6.69
N ALA A 154 -13.10 -29.72 -6.06
CA ALA A 154 -13.36 -31.01 -6.70
C ALA A 154 -14.80 -31.05 -7.25
N PRO A 155 -15.06 -31.71 -8.41
CA PRO A 155 -16.38 -31.74 -9.02
C PRO A 155 -17.50 -32.22 -8.09
N SER A 156 -17.22 -33.18 -7.19
CA SER A 156 -18.17 -33.67 -6.19
C SER A 156 -18.51 -32.59 -5.16
N THR A 157 -17.52 -31.93 -4.57
CA THR A 157 -17.69 -30.83 -3.61
C THR A 157 -18.45 -29.67 -4.25
N ARG A 158 -18.10 -29.30 -5.49
CA ARG A 158 -18.84 -28.28 -6.23
C ARG A 158 -20.31 -28.65 -6.43
N ALA A 159 -20.60 -29.90 -6.80
CA ALA A 159 -21.97 -30.38 -6.96
C ALA A 159 -22.75 -30.38 -5.64
N GLU A 160 -22.12 -30.79 -4.53
CA GLU A 160 -22.72 -30.77 -3.19
C GLU A 160 -23.10 -29.35 -2.76
N VAL A 161 -22.20 -28.38 -2.96
CA VAL A 161 -22.44 -26.97 -2.64
C VAL A 161 -23.59 -26.40 -3.46
N LEU A 162 -23.59 -26.64 -4.78
CA LEU A 162 -24.68 -26.15 -5.65
C LEU A 162 -26.03 -26.80 -5.34
N ALA A 163 -26.03 -28.08 -4.94
CA ALA A 163 -27.24 -28.76 -4.47
C ALA A 163 -27.75 -28.16 -3.15
N ALA A 164 -26.86 -27.84 -2.22
CA ALA A 164 -27.21 -27.18 -0.96
C ALA A 164 -27.76 -25.76 -1.19
N VAL A 165 -27.15 -24.97 -2.08
CA VAL A 165 -27.68 -23.65 -2.48
C VAL A 165 -29.06 -23.79 -3.12
N THR A 166 -29.27 -24.78 -3.98
CA THR A 166 -30.59 -25.06 -4.57
C THR A 166 -31.64 -25.37 -3.49
N ALA A 167 -31.26 -26.12 -2.46
CA ALA A 167 -32.16 -26.44 -1.34
C ALA A 167 -32.52 -25.18 -0.53
N ILE A 168 -31.56 -24.26 -0.31
CA ILE A 168 -31.81 -22.97 0.33
C ILE A 168 -32.82 -22.16 -0.50
N LEU A 169 -32.56 -21.96 -1.79
CA LEU A 169 -33.43 -21.18 -2.69
C LEU A 169 -34.86 -21.73 -2.81
N ARG A 170 -35.05 -23.04 -2.59
CA ARG A 170 -36.36 -23.69 -2.65
C ARG A 170 -37.12 -23.69 -1.32
N SER A 171 -36.43 -23.48 -0.21
CA SER A 171 -37.02 -23.58 1.13
C SER A 171 -37.16 -22.23 1.84
N ASP A 172 -36.34 -21.24 1.48
CA ASP A 172 -36.37 -19.94 2.13
C ASP A 172 -37.61 -19.11 1.71
N PRO A 173 -38.30 -18.44 2.66
CA PRO A 173 -39.53 -17.68 2.38
C PRO A 173 -39.40 -16.55 1.35
N GLU A 174 -38.21 -15.95 1.19
CA GLU A 174 -37.98 -14.86 0.26
C GLU A 174 -37.67 -15.33 -1.16
N THR A 175 -37.35 -16.62 -1.34
CA THR A 175 -36.88 -17.16 -2.62
C THR A 175 -37.75 -18.30 -3.16
N ALA A 176 -38.40 -19.07 -2.29
CA ALA A 176 -39.22 -20.21 -2.64
C ALA A 176 -40.40 -19.82 -3.56
N GLY A 177 -40.54 -20.53 -4.67
CA GLY A 177 -41.61 -20.32 -5.65
C GLY A 177 -41.51 -19.02 -6.46
N ARG A 178 -40.44 -18.23 -6.30
CA ARG A 178 -40.22 -17.01 -7.08
C ARG A 178 -39.44 -17.30 -8.36
N GLU A 179 -39.88 -16.73 -9.47
CA GLU A 179 -39.18 -16.80 -10.76
C GLU A 179 -37.83 -16.07 -10.71
N THR A 180 -37.81 -14.89 -10.06
CA THR A 180 -36.60 -14.12 -9.81
C THR A 180 -36.50 -13.72 -8.35
N VAL A 181 -35.28 -13.69 -7.85
CA VAL A 181 -34.92 -13.23 -6.50
C VAL A 181 -33.95 -12.05 -6.60
N GLU A 182 -33.93 -11.21 -5.59
CA GLU A 182 -32.98 -10.12 -5.48
C GLU A 182 -31.80 -10.60 -4.63
N LEU A 183 -30.60 -10.67 -5.22
CA LEU A 183 -29.36 -10.90 -4.51
C LEU A 183 -28.76 -9.53 -4.13
N PRO A 184 -28.89 -9.10 -2.85
CA PRO A 184 -28.42 -7.80 -2.38
C PRO A 184 -26.90 -7.78 -2.22
N TYR A 185 -26.33 -6.60 -2.44
CA TYR A 185 -24.92 -6.30 -2.36
C TYR A 185 -24.67 -4.94 -1.70
N ASP A 186 -23.55 -4.89 -1.02
CA ASP A 186 -22.89 -3.69 -0.54
C ASP A 186 -21.64 -3.38 -1.37
N ALA A 187 -21.72 -2.31 -2.16
CA ALA A 187 -20.55 -1.73 -2.79
C ALA A 187 -19.87 -0.75 -1.81
N GLU A 188 -18.81 -1.20 -1.17
CA GLU A 188 -17.93 -0.38 -0.34
C GLU A 188 -16.84 0.24 -1.22
N VAL A 189 -16.71 1.56 -1.14
CA VAL A 189 -15.74 2.32 -1.93
C VAL A 189 -14.94 3.20 -0.98
N MET A 190 -13.63 3.18 -1.13
CA MET A 190 -12.70 4.08 -0.44
C MET A 190 -11.89 4.87 -1.46
N TRP A 191 -11.61 6.15 -1.21
CA TRP A 191 -10.73 6.92 -2.07
C TRP A 191 -9.87 7.92 -1.31
N ALA A 192 -8.71 8.21 -1.89
CA ALA A 192 -7.83 9.26 -1.42
C ALA A 192 -7.11 9.93 -2.60
N ALA A 193 -6.81 11.22 -2.45
CA ALA A 193 -5.89 11.90 -3.36
C ALA A 193 -4.44 11.49 -3.04
N ARG A 194 -3.61 11.39 -4.08
CA ARG A 194 -2.16 11.33 -3.96
C ARG A 194 -1.70 12.57 -3.22
N ARG A 195 -0.99 12.39 -2.11
CA ARG A 195 -0.36 13.51 -1.41
C ARG A 195 0.84 13.99 -2.23
N THR A 196 0.92 15.28 -2.47
CA THR A 196 2.05 15.93 -3.13
C THR A 196 2.43 17.16 -2.33
N ILE A 197 3.65 17.17 -1.81
CA ILE A 197 4.22 18.29 -1.07
C ILE A 197 5.34 18.85 -1.94
N MET A 198 5.38 20.17 -2.11
CA MET A 198 6.50 20.80 -2.80
C MET A 198 7.76 20.61 -1.97
N ALA A 199 8.82 20.11 -2.62
CA ALA A 199 10.11 19.95 -1.98
C ALA A 199 10.57 21.27 -1.36
N GLY A 200 10.89 21.25 -0.06
CA GLY A 200 11.34 22.41 0.68
C GLY A 200 11.74 22.04 2.11
N ASP A 201 11.52 22.95 3.04
CA ASP A 201 11.85 22.73 4.46
C ASP A 201 10.72 22.06 5.25
N LEU A 202 9.54 21.86 4.64
CA LEU A 202 8.40 21.21 5.27
C LEU A 202 8.02 19.94 4.50
N GLY A 203 7.90 18.85 5.23
CA GLY A 203 7.47 17.56 4.71
C GLY A 203 6.69 16.77 5.76
N ILE A 204 6.57 15.47 5.53
CA ILE A 204 5.92 14.52 6.43
C ILE A 204 6.73 13.23 6.55
N VAL A 205 6.47 12.48 7.60
CA VAL A 205 6.83 11.06 7.69
C VAL A 205 5.87 10.27 6.80
N ALA A 206 6.34 9.82 5.64
CA ALA A 206 5.55 9.01 4.72
C ALA A 206 5.38 7.57 5.22
N SER A 207 6.41 7.03 5.87
CA SER A 207 6.39 5.72 6.50
C SER A 207 7.41 5.62 7.64
N VAL A 208 7.06 4.84 8.66
CA VAL A 208 7.96 4.42 9.74
C VAL A 208 8.21 2.93 9.53
N ASN A 209 9.47 2.52 9.39
CA ASN A 209 9.86 1.16 9.04
C ASN A 209 10.76 0.56 10.13
N LEU A 210 10.37 -0.60 10.63
CA LEU A 210 11.02 -1.26 11.77
C LEU A 210 11.21 -2.74 11.49
N ASN A 211 12.32 -3.31 11.93
CA ASN A 211 12.51 -4.76 11.91
C ASN A 211 13.34 -5.18 13.13
N GLY A 212 13.06 -6.34 13.72
CA GLY A 212 13.92 -6.95 14.74
C GLY A 212 15.33 -7.27 14.23
N GLY A 213 15.52 -7.26 12.91
CA GLY A 213 16.81 -7.15 12.24
C GLY A 213 16.75 -7.56 10.76
N GLY A 214 17.53 -6.89 9.92
CA GLY A 214 17.62 -7.17 8.48
C GLY A 214 16.83 -6.20 7.60
N VAL A 215 16.76 -6.52 6.32
CA VAL A 215 16.09 -5.72 5.27
C VAL A 215 15.26 -6.66 4.38
N PRO A 216 14.07 -6.25 3.92
CA PRO A 216 13.47 -4.92 4.10
C PRO A 216 12.95 -4.72 5.53
N LYS A 217 12.75 -3.46 5.93
CA LYS A 217 12.07 -3.12 7.18
C LYS A 217 10.58 -2.91 6.89
N PRO A 218 9.65 -3.75 7.41
CA PRO A 218 8.22 -3.53 7.22
C PRO A 218 7.75 -2.24 7.90
N PRO A 219 6.66 -1.63 7.40
CA PRO A 219 6.11 -0.42 7.98
C PRO A 219 5.41 -0.72 9.31
N ALA A 220 5.37 0.28 10.18
CA ALA A 220 4.68 0.29 11.45
C ALA A 220 3.64 1.42 11.49
N LEU A 221 2.68 1.33 12.41
CA LEU A 221 1.72 2.41 12.68
C LEU A 221 2.39 3.63 13.34
N GLY A 222 3.58 3.43 13.91
CA GLY A 222 4.34 4.42 14.64
C GLY A 222 5.20 3.74 15.69
N THR A 223 6.08 4.50 16.32
CA THR A 223 6.93 4.07 17.43
C THR A 223 7.50 5.30 18.16
N ARG A 224 8.47 5.09 19.05
CA ARG A 224 9.24 6.14 19.70
C ARG A 224 10.68 6.15 19.20
N ILE A 225 11.18 7.34 18.87
CA ILE A 225 12.60 7.59 18.62
C ILE A 225 13.29 7.74 19.98
N LEU A 226 14.28 6.90 20.24
CA LEU A 226 15.11 6.84 21.45
C LEU A 226 16.56 7.26 21.13
N ALA A 227 17.37 7.54 22.14
CA ALA A 227 18.74 8.04 21.99
C ALA A 227 19.64 7.20 21.05
N LEU A 228 19.40 5.89 20.96
CA LEU A 228 20.23 4.94 20.20
C LEU A 228 19.50 4.25 19.03
N GLY A 229 18.23 4.56 18.78
CA GLY A 229 17.44 3.81 17.83
C GLY A 229 15.95 4.12 17.90
N LEU A 230 15.15 3.38 17.14
CA LEU A 230 13.70 3.37 17.28
C LEU A 230 13.29 2.17 18.15
N GLU A 231 12.31 2.37 19.02
CA GLU A 231 11.75 1.28 19.82
C GLU A 231 11.20 0.18 18.88
N GLY A 232 11.61 -1.06 19.11
CA GLY A 232 11.24 -2.21 18.28
C GLY A 232 12.12 -2.44 17.04
N ASP A 233 13.12 -1.59 16.78
CA ASP A 233 14.10 -1.79 15.70
C ASP A 233 15.40 -2.42 16.23
N GLY A 234 15.84 -3.50 15.60
CA GLY A 234 17.04 -4.26 15.96
C GLY A 234 18.10 -4.29 14.85
N HIS A 235 19.33 -4.62 15.24
CA HIS A 235 20.45 -4.82 14.32
C HIS A 235 20.98 -6.25 14.45
N ASN A 236 21.14 -6.95 13.32
CA ASN A 236 21.67 -8.33 13.30
C ASN A 236 23.20 -8.39 13.43
N GLU A 237 23.88 -7.25 13.40
CA GLU A 237 25.34 -7.18 13.51
C GLU A 237 25.74 -6.70 14.91
N PRO A 238 26.84 -7.24 15.48
CA PRO A 238 27.31 -6.82 16.79
C PRO A 238 27.73 -5.33 16.75
N GLU A 239 27.47 -4.62 17.85
CA GLU A 239 28.02 -3.28 18.04
C GLU A 239 29.54 -3.31 17.80
N PRO A 240 30.12 -2.32 17.08
CA PRO A 240 29.54 -1.05 16.64
C PRO A 240 29.32 -0.95 15.12
N VAL A 241 29.17 -2.07 14.40
CA VAL A 241 29.28 -2.09 12.93
C VAL A 241 28.12 -1.36 12.24
N HIS A 242 26.93 -1.39 12.82
CA HIS A 242 25.77 -0.59 12.43
C HIS A 242 24.96 -0.18 13.67
N GLY A 243 24.51 1.08 13.71
CA GLY A 243 23.86 1.64 14.89
C GLY A 243 24.87 2.22 15.89
N GLY A 244 24.41 3.23 16.63
CA GLY A 244 25.21 3.99 17.59
C GLY A 244 24.73 5.44 17.69
N PRO A 245 25.24 6.25 18.63
CA PRO A 245 24.70 7.59 18.90
C PRO A 245 24.68 8.53 17.69
N THR A 246 25.55 8.31 16.70
CA THR A 246 25.64 9.13 15.49
C THR A 246 24.84 8.56 14.30
N ALA A 247 24.33 7.34 14.41
CA ALA A 247 23.58 6.63 13.38
C ALA A 247 22.34 5.95 13.98
N ALA A 248 21.69 6.65 14.91
CA ALA A 248 20.52 6.16 15.65
C ALA A 248 19.28 6.06 14.75
N VAL A 249 19.17 6.95 13.74
CA VAL A 249 18.05 6.95 12.80
C VAL A 249 18.57 6.97 11.37
N SER A 250 18.07 6.05 10.53
CA SER A 250 18.31 6.02 9.09
C SER A 250 17.12 6.64 8.34
N LEU A 251 17.38 7.52 7.39
CA LEU A 251 16.38 8.31 6.67
C LEU A 251 16.49 8.09 5.16
N TYR A 252 15.34 8.10 4.46
CA TYR A 252 15.31 8.12 3.00
C TYR A 252 14.15 8.95 2.45
N ALA A 253 14.30 9.47 1.23
CA ALA A 253 13.25 10.24 0.55
C ALA A 253 12.35 9.33 -0.28
N GLN A 254 11.04 9.56 -0.20
CA GLN A 254 10.05 8.95 -1.08
C GLN A 254 10.29 9.34 -2.54
N GLU A 255 10.70 10.57 -2.80
CA GLU A 255 11.04 11.06 -4.14
C GLU A 255 12.29 10.36 -4.70
N ALA A 256 13.26 10.01 -3.85
CA ALA A 256 14.42 9.22 -4.26
C ALA A 256 14.04 7.76 -4.54
N ILE A 257 13.13 7.18 -3.75
CA ILE A 257 12.54 5.86 -4.03
C ILE A 257 11.89 5.84 -5.41
N GLU A 258 11.11 6.87 -5.76
CA GLU A 258 10.47 6.98 -7.08
C GLU A 258 11.49 7.03 -8.21
N ARG A 259 12.51 7.90 -8.13
CA ARG A 259 13.58 8.01 -9.14
C ARG A 259 14.36 6.72 -9.32
N VAL A 260 14.77 6.09 -8.21
CA VAL A 260 15.51 4.82 -8.25
C VAL A 260 14.66 3.72 -8.89
N ARG A 261 13.33 3.76 -8.69
CA ARG A 261 12.43 2.81 -9.33
C ARG A 261 12.25 3.08 -10.83
N GLU A 262 12.21 4.34 -11.25
CA GLU A 262 12.19 4.73 -12.67
C GLU A 262 13.42 4.20 -13.43
N ASP A 263 14.54 4.03 -12.74
CA ASP A 263 15.76 3.40 -13.28
C ASP A 263 15.69 1.85 -13.36
N GLY A 264 14.53 1.27 -13.04
CA GLY A 264 14.23 -0.16 -13.12
C GLY A 264 14.63 -0.97 -11.89
N HIS A 265 14.87 -0.32 -10.74
CA HIS A 265 15.21 -1.01 -9.49
C HIS A 265 13.97 -1.27 -8.62
N ALA A 266 14.01 -2.32 -7.80
CA ALA A 266 13.00 -2.53 -6.78
C ALA A 266 13.29 -1.61 -5.58
N ALA A 267 12.77 -0.39 -5.60
CA ALA A 267 12.75 0.50 -4.45
C ALA A 267 11.34 0.50 -3.84
N PHE A 268 11.18 0.70 -2.54
CA PHE A 268 9.91 0.95 -1.82
C PHE A 268 10.26 1.35 -0.37
N PRO A 269 9.34 1.97 0.40
CA PRO A 269 9.60 2.29 1.79
C PRO A 269 10.08 1.08 2.60
N GLY A 270 11.21 1.22 3.27
CA GLY A 270 11.87 0.20 4.07
C GLY A 270 12.76 -0.77 3.27
N ALA A 271 12.75 -0.75 1.94
CA ALA A 271 13.51 -1.67 1.10
C ALA A 271 15.02 -1.62 1.40
N TYR A 272 15.54 -0.43 1.68
CA TYR A 272 16.97 -0.22 1.87
C TYR A 272 17.36 -0.19 3.35
N GLY A 273 16.40 -0.37 4.26
CA GLY A 273 16.64 -0.42 5.71
C GLY A 273 16.68 0.95 6.37
N GLU A 274 16.11 1.98 5.74
CA GLU A 274 15.78 3.21 6.42
C GLU A 274 14.73 2.99 7.51
N ASN A 275 14.79 3.78 8.58
CA ASN A 275 13.78 3.81 9.61
C ASN A 275 12.63 4.74 9.25
N LEU A 276 12.93 5.90 8.67
CA LEU A 276 11.92 6.88 8.28
C LEU A 276 12.02 7.15 6.78
N THR A 277 10.92 6.95 6.08
CA THR A 277 10.75 7.44 4.71
C THR A 277 10.04 8.78 4.81
N LEU A 278 10.65 9.84 4.25
CA LEU A 278 10.13 11.21 4.30
C LEU A 278 9.61 11.64 2.92
N LEU A 279 8.64 12.55 2.91
CA LEU A 279 8.07 13.14 1.69
C LEU A 279 8.04 14.67 1.83
N GLY A 280 8.45 15.41 0.79
CA GLY A 280 8.38 16.87 0.73
C GLY A 280 9.62 17.61 1.23
N ILE A 281 10.64 16.92 1.75
CA ILE A 281 11.90 17.56 2.14
C ILE A 281 12.80 17.69 0.91
N ASP A 282 13.36 18.88 0.67
CA ASP A 282 14.38 19.08 -0.35
C ASP A 282 15.67 18.33 0.02
N TRP A 283 15.75 17.09 -0.46
CA TRP A 283 16.80 16.15 -0.13
C TRP A 283 18.19 16.61 -0.59
N ALA A 284 18.26 17.33 -1.71
CA ALA A 284 19.51 17.81 -2.28
C ALA A 284 20.10 18.99 -1.48
N ALA A 285 19.25 19.70 -0.73
CA ALA A 285 19.69 20.81 0.12
C ALA A 285 20.24 20.37 1.48
N LEU A 286 19.99 19.13 1.91
CA LEU A 286 20.41 18.61 3.22
C LEU A 286 21.93 18.54 3.39
N ARG A 287 22.42 18.89 4.58
CA ARG A 287 23.83 18.82 4.97
C ARG A 287 23.99 18.17 6.34
N ALA A 288 25.16 17.61 6.62
CA ALA A 288 25.50 17.20 7.98
C ALA A 288 25.43 18.42 8.92
N GLY A 289 24.81 18.24 10.09
CA GLY A 289 24.50 19.30 11.04
C GLY A 289 23.11 19.91 10.90
N ASP A 290 22.43 19.72 9.75
CA ASP A 290 21.02 20.10 9.63
C ASP A 290 20.17 19.32 10.62
N ARG A 291 19.12 19.96 11.15
CA ARG A 291 18.21 19.35 12.11
C ARG A 291 16.84 19.13 11.49
N LEU A 292 16.22 18.02 11.83
CA LEU A 292 14.83 17.72 11.47
C LEU A 292 14.00 17.62 12.75
N ALA A 293 13.01 18.48 12.87
CA ALA A 293 11.99 18.39 13.92
C ALA A 293 10.82 17.56 13.41
N LEU A 294 10.42 16.53 14.17
CA LEU A 294 9.29 15.65 13.87
C LEU A 294 8.21 15.84 14.93
N GLY A 295 6.98 16.21 14.55
CA GLY A 295 5.95 16.50 15.54
C GLY A 295 4.56 16.78 15.00
N ASP A 296 3.61 16.84 15.92
CA ASP A 296 2.20 17.10 15.68
C ASP A 296 1.96 18.61 15.54
N GLY A 297 2.35 19.18 14.40
CA GLY A 297 2.04 20.58 14.11
C GLY A 297 2.80 21.10 12.91
N GLY A 298 2.10 21.35 11.80
CA GLY A 298 2.61 22.11 10.65
C GLY A 298 2.93 23.59 10.94
N GLY A 299 3.00 23.98 12.22
CA GLY A 299 3.37 25.33 12.66
C GLY A 299 4.87 25.61 12.49
N GLU A 300 5.21 26.90 12.47
CA GLU A 300 6.59 27.39 12.29
C GLU A 300 7.50 27.11 13.50
N GLU A 301 6.91 26.81 14.65
CA GLU A 301 7.62 26.50 15.89
C GLU A 301 7.68 24.99 16.15
N VAL A 302 8.86 24.53 16.56
CA VAL A 302 9.09 23.17 17.04
C VAL A 302 8.23 22.97 18.29
N GLY A 303 7.12 22.24 18.18
CA GLY A 303 6.36 21.83 19.36
C GLY A 303 7.24 21.00 20.31
N ASP A 304 7.12 21.26 21.61
CA ASP A 304 7.90 20.59 22.68
C ASP A 304 7.57 19.09 22.84
N GLY A 305 6.57 18.56 22.12
CA GLY A 305 6.16 17.15 22.18
C GLY A 305 6.83 16.23 21.15
N GLY A 306 7.60 16.76 20.20
CA GLY A 306 8.13 16.02 19.05
C GLY A 306 9.61 15.61 19.16
N ALA A 307 10.04 14.62 18.38
CA ALA A 307 11.44 14.23 18.28
C ALA A 307 12.28 15.28 17.53
N LEU A 308 13.55 15.43 17.89
CA LEU A 308 14.51 16.28 17.19
C LEU A 308 15.74 15.45 16.86
N ILE A 309 16.09 15.39 15.57
CA ILE A 309 17.25 14.65 15.08
C ILE A 309 18.19 15.58 14.31
N GLU A 310 19.48 15.26 14.30
CA GLU A 310 20.52 16.01 13.58
C GLU A 310 21.23 15.07 12.61
N LEU A 311 21.30 15.48 11.34
CA LEU A 311 21.96 14.71 10.28
C LEU A 311 23.45 14.63 10.56
N THR A 312 24.03 13.44 10.46
CA THR A 312 25.44 13.21 10.80
C THR A 312 26.28 12.90 9.58
N ALA A 313 25.85 11.93 8.77
CA ALA A 313 26.56 11.46 7.60
C ALA A 313 25.61 10.76 6.62
N TYR A 314 26.06 10.61 5.38
CA TYR A 314 25.36 9.74 4.43
C TYR A 314 25.45 8.27 4.87
N ALA A 315 24.33 7.57 4.76
CA ALA A 315 24.28 6.12 4.94
C ALA A 315 24.75 5.44 3.65
N GLY A 316 25.93 4.83 3.69
CA GLY A 316 26.50 4.11 2.55
C GLY A 316 25.65 2.90 2.12
N PRO A 317 25.59 2.57 0.81
CA PRO A 317 24.96 1.34 0.36
C PRO A 317 25.76 0.12 0.83
N CYS A 318 25.06 -0.92 1.31
CA CYS A 318 25.66 -2.18 1.75
C CYS A 318 25.31 -3.35 0.80
N GLN A 319 26.02 -4.48 0.92
CA GLN A 319 25.75 -5.66 0.08
C GLN A 319 24.41 -6.34 0.41
N THR A 320 23.90 -6.18 1.63
CA THR A 320 22.64 -6.79 2.09
C THR A 320 21.46 -6.34 1.23
N ILE A 321 21.45 -5.08 0.77
CA ILE A 321 20.38 -4.52 -0.06
C ILE A 321 20.60 -4.73 -1.57
N ALA A 322 21.70 -5.36 -1.99
CA ALA A 322 22.08 -5.41 -3.40
C ALA A 322 21.10 -6.16 -4.31
N HIS A 323 20.33 -7.10 -3.74
CA HIS A 323 19.33 -7.87 -4.46
C HIS A 323 18.15 -7.02 -4.94
N TRP A 324 17.91 -5.86 -4.32
CA TRP A 324 16.87 -4.92 -4.75
C TRP A 324 17.25 -4.09 -5.98
N PHE A 325 18.54 -4.05 -6.33
CA PHE A 325 19.02 -3.29 -7.47
C PHE A 325 19.14 -4.20 -8.70
N ALA A 326 18.40 -3.90 -9.77
CA ALA A 326 18.63 -4.48 -11.09
C ALA A 326 20.13 -4.48 -11.47
N GLY A 327 20.67 -5.67 -11.76
CA GLY A 327 22.08 -5.88 -12.05
C GLY A 327 23.03 -5.64 -10.85
N ARG A 328 22.50 -5.63 -9.63
CA ARG A 328 23.24 -5.34 -8.38
C ARG A 328 23.94 -3.97 -8.37
N ARG A 329 23.40 -2.99 -9.11
CA ARG A 329 23.96 -1.63 -9.25
C ARG A 329 23.75 -0.76 -7.99
N ILE A 330 24.25 -1.20 -6.84
CA ILE A 330 24.05 -0.55 -5.53
C ILE A 330 24.58 0.88 -5.43
N ALA A 331 25.56 1.24 -6.28
CA ALA A 331 26.13 2.57 -6.30
C ALA A 331 25.10 3.65 -6.69
N ARG A 332 23.92 3.26 -7.21
CA ARG A 332 22.85 4.16 -7.60
C ARG A 332 22.35 5.06 -6.46
N ILE A 333 22.39 4.58 -5.20
CA ILE A 333 22.01 5.38 -4.01
C ILE A 333 23.22 5.85 -3.21
N SER A 334 24.41 5.79 -3.80
CA SER A 334 25.63 6.26 -3.15
C SER A 334 25.73 7.77 -3.25
N HIS A 335 26.03 8.44 -2.14
CA HIS A 335 26.28 9.88 -2.13
C HIS A 335 27.45 10.32 -3.03
N LYS A 336 28.33 9.39 -3.42
CA LYS A 336 29.44 9.66 -4.34
C LYS A 336 29.01 9.75 -5.81
N VAL A 337 27.84 9.21 -6.14
CA VAL A 337 27.32 9.12 -7.51
C VAL A 337 26.03 9.94 -7.64
N HIS A 338 25.12 9.80 -6.68
CA HIS A 338 23.82 10.47 -6.62
C HIS A 338 23.57 10.99 -5.20
N PRO A 339 24.23 12.09 -4.78
CA PRO A 339 24.01 12.70 -3.46
C PRO A 339 22.54 13.06 -3.20
N GLU A 340 21.78 13.41 -4.24
CA GLU A 340 20.35 13.70 -4.20
C GLU A 340 19.46 12.49 -3.88
N ASP A 341 19.99 11.27 -4.04
CA ASP A 341 19.30 10.00 -3.81
C ASP A 341 19.97 9.17 -2.71
N ALA A 342 20.88 9.78 -1.94
CA ALA A 342 21.57 9.09 -0.87
C ALA A 342 20.77 9.11 0.42
N ARG A 343 20.84 8.01 1.17
CA ARG A 343 20.27 7.93 2.52
C ARG A 343 21.09 8.73 3.52
N TRP A 344 20.45 9.11 4.62
CA TRP A 344 21.09 9.84 5.73
C TRP A 344 21.03 9.05 7.02
N TYR A 345 22.10 9.16 7.81
CA TYR A 345 22.07 8.85 9.24
C TYR A 345 21.86 10.14 10.04
N ALA A 346 21.22 9.97 11.20
CA ALA A 346 21.02 11.05 12.16
C ALA A 346 21.25 10.56 13.59
N ARG A 347 21.65 11.50 14.46
CA ARG A 347 21.64 11.36 15.92
C ARG A 347 20.36 11.93 16.50
N VAL A 348 19.99 11.46 17.67
CA VAL A 348 18.81 11.97 18.39
C VAL A 348 19.24 13.04 19.38
N LEU A 349 18.72 14.26 19.20
CA LEU A 349 18.90 15.37 20.13
C LEU A 349 17.79 15.41 21.19
N ARG A 350 16.58 14.99 20.80
CA ARG A 350 15.42 14.85 21.68
C ARG A 350 14.60 13.65 21.25
N GLU A 351 14.36 12.74 22.19
CA GLU A 351 13.48 11.58 22.00
C GLU A 351 12.02 12.01 21.86
N GLY A 352 11.21 11.22 21.16
CA GLY A 352 9.82 11.55 20.94
C GLY A 352 9.07 10.52 20.11
N PRO A 353 7.73 10.61 20.05
CA PRO A 353 6.93 9.75 19.20
C PRO A 353 7.20 10.06 17.71
N VAL A 354 7.02 9.05 16.86
CA VAL A 354 7.01 9.19 15.41
C VAL A 354 5.97 8.25 14.79
N ALA A 355 5.18 8.74 13.85
CA ALA A 355 4.14 7.99 13.16
C ALA A 355 4.00 8.51 11.71
N PRO A 356 3.52 7.68 10.77
CA PRO A 356 3.15 8.16 9.45
C PRO A 356 2.17 9.33 9.53
N GLY A 357 2.41 10.38 8.73
CA GLY A 357 1.60 11.58 8.66
C GLY A 357 2.06 12.72 9.58
N MET A 358 2.96 12.46 10.53
CA MET A 358 3.56 13.53 11.33
C MET A 358 4.38 14.48 10.47
N ALA A 359 4.32 15.78 10.79
CA ALA A 359 5.06 16.79 10.07
C ALA A 359 6.57 16.66 10.34
N VAL A 360 7.37 16.97 9.33
CA VAL A 360 8.82 17.07 9.42
C VAL A 360 9.23 18.45 8.95
N ARG A 361 9.99 19.17 9.77
CA ARG A 361 10.53 20.49 9.41
C ARG A 361 12.05 20.47 9.47
N ARG A 362 12.70 20.89 8.38
CA ARG A 362 14.14 21.16 8.36
C ARG A 362 14.42 22.48 9.06
N ILE A 363 15.43 22.46 9.92
CA ILE A 363 15.97 23.61 10.63
C ILE A 363 17.43 23.70 10.22
N ALA A 364 17.73 24.64 9.34
CA ALA A 364 19.09 24.95 8.96
C ALA A 364 19.83 25.53 10.18
N VAL A 365 20.96 24.93 10.54
CA VAL A 365 21.83 25.49 11.57
C VAL A 365 22.79 26.44 10.87
N ALA A 366 22.75 27.72 11.22
CA ALA A 366 23.68 28.70 10.70
C ALA A 366 25.12 28.26 11.05
N VAL A 367 25.96 28.13 10.03
CA VAL A 367 27.40 27.89 10.23
C VAL A 367 27.97 29.18 10.82
N GLY A 368 28.29 29.14 12.11
CA GLY A 368 28.93 30.23 12.85
C GLY A 368 30.40 30.40 12.51
#